data_AF-A0A6J0PB22-F1
#
_entry.id   AF-A0A6J0PB22-F1
#
_cell.length_a   1.000
_cell.length_b   1.000
_cell.length_c   1.000
_cell.angle_alpha   90.00
_cell.angle_beta   90.00
_cell.angle_gamma   90.00
#
_symmetry.space_group_name_H-M   'P 1'
#
loop_
_entity.id
_entity.type
_entity.pdbx_description
1 polymer ?
#
loop_
_entity_poly.entity_id
_entity_poly.type
_entity_poly.pdbx_seq_one_letter_code
_entity_poly.pdbx_strand_id
1 'polypeptide(L)'
;MEEFELSHISLLLTLGSPHMPPPAGLPGVIDQTRGLLDYVEKNCAPAVYTPQRKYVCIAGRYIHGATLAGNSDVTSGMTPTIDKDQGMAESVPNVNNNKSISLTPTLRAYFIGQGYKQLCGQADVWGDGVVPEMSAHLEGALNMSLDGVCHSPIGSDDRMRPWYGSPSVLEKWVHHLLNP
;
A
#
# COMPACT_ATOMS: atom_id res chain seq x y z
N MET A 1 -15.85 6.95 17.61
CA MET A 1 -16.87 8.03 17.44
C MET A 1 -18.09 7.74 18.29
N GLU A 2 -18.67 6.54 18.20
CA GLU A 2 -19.79 6.11 19.06
C GLU A 2 -19.38 5.95 20.52
N GLU A 3 -18.25 5.29 20.78
CA GLU A 3 -17.69 5.06 22.12
C GLU A 3 -17.34 6.35 22.88
N PHE A 4 -17.10 7.45 22.16
CA PHE A 4 -16.79 8.74 22.76
C PHE A 4 -18.02 9.66 22.87
N GLU A 5 -19.22 9.16 22.50
CA GLU A 5 -20.47 9.94 22.46
C GLU A 5 -20.38 11.23 21.64
N LEU A 6 -19.39 11.33 20.75
CA LEU A 6 -19.14 12.51 19.93
C LEU A 6 -20.09 12.48 18.73
N SER A 7 -21.19 13.23 18.83
CA SER A 7 -22.17 13.41 17.76
C SER A 7 -21.74 14.40 16.67
N HIS A 8 -20.59 15.05 16.83
CA HIS A 8 -20.11 16.10 15.92
C HIS A 8 -19.15 15.62 14.82
N ILE A 9 -18.72 14.36 14.85
CA ILE A 9 -17.85 13.79 13.81
C ILE A 9 -18.70 12.85 12.95
N SER A 10 -18.90 13.22 11.68
CA SER A 10 -19.68 12.45 10.71
C SER A 10 -18.80 11.61 9.78
N LEU A 11 -17.50 11.88 9.69
CA LEU A 11 -16.60 11.24 8.73
C LEU A 11 -15.20 11.04 9.30
N LEU A 12 -14.65 9.83 9.12
CA LEU A 12 -13.21 9.55 9.15
C LEU A 12 -12.75 9.18 7.73
N LEU A 13 -11.78 9.93 7.20
CA LEU A 13 -11.13 9.62 5.92
C LEU A 13 -9.65 9.34 6.15
N THR A 14 -9.15 8.21 5.65
CA THR A 14 -7.75 7.82 5.75
C THR A 14 -7.09 7.71 4.38
N LEU A 15 -5.81 8.06 4.32
CA LEU A 15 -4.97 7.99 3.13
C LEU A 15 -3.77 7.09 3.48
N GLY A 16 -3.75 5.87 2.92
CA GLY A 16 -2.66 4.91 3.14
C GLY A 16 -2.40 4.55 4.61
N SER A 17 -3.40 4.64 5.50
CA SER A 17 -3.23 4.29 6.92
C SER A 17 -3.51 2.81 7.15
N PRO A 18 -2.62 2.04 7.81
CA PRO A 18 -2.88 0.63 8.09
C PRO A 18 -3.89 0.47 9.23
N HIS A 19 -4.86 -0.43 9.08
CA HIS A 19 -5.93 -0.63 10.07
C HIS A 19 -5.87 -1.95 10.83
N MET A 20 -5.15 -2.94 10.30
CA MET A 20 -5.09 -4.29 10.89
C MET A 20 -3.67 -4.63 11.34
N PRO A 21 -3.50 -5.32 12.48
CA PRO A 21 -2.19 -5.81 12.90
C PRO A 21 -1.66 -6.87 11.92
N PRO A 22 -0.33 -7.04 11.82
CA PRO A 22 0.24 -8.15 11.09
C PRO A 22 -0.15 -9.48 11.75
N PRO A 23 -0.28 -10.59 11.00
CA PRO A 23 -0.66 -11.87 11.58
C PRO A 23 0.37 -12.35 12.61
N ALA A 24 -0.10 -12.75 13.79
CA ALA A 24 0.75 -13.17 14.90
C ALA A 24 1.53 -14.46 14.59
N GLY A 25 2.77 -14.54 15.07
CA GLY A 25 3.58 -15.77 15.00
C GLY A 25 4.17 -16.08 13.63
N LEU A 26 4.03 -15.20 12.63
CA LEU A 26 4.64 -15.41 11.31
C LEU A 26 6.17 -15.29 11.36
N PRO A 27 6.93 -16.25 10.81
CA PRO A 27 8.39 -16.19 10.78
C PRO A 27 8.95 -14.97 10.04
N GLY A 28 9.82 -14.23 10.72
CA GLY A 28 10.48 -13.03 10.17
C GLY A 28 9.54 -11.82 10.00
N VAL A 29 8.39 -11.83 10.67
CA VAL A 29 7.49 -10.68 10.81
C VAL A 29 7.68 -10.09 12.22
N ILE A 30 8.10 -8.84 12.26
CA ILE A 30 8.19 -7.99 13.45
C ILE A 30 7.16 -6.89 13.27
N ASP A 31 6.19 -6.84 14.17
CA ASP A 31 5.16 -5.80 14.15
C ASP A 31 5.78 -4.41 14.29
N GLN A 32 5.79 -3.65 13.18
CA GLN A 32 6.32 -2.29 13.13
C GLN A 32 5.52 -1.31 13.99
N THR A 33 4.25 -1.62 14.23
CA THR A 33 3.37 -0.81 15.08
C THR A 33 3.56 -1.10 16.56
N ARG A 34 4.41 -2.09 16.89
CA ARG A 34 4.75 -2.50 18.26
C ARG A 34 3.52 -2.83 19.11
N GLY A 35 2.53 -3.48 18.51
CA GLY A 35 1.28 -3.88 19.15
C GLY A 35 0.20 -2.81 19.16
N LEU A 36 0.42 -1.64 18.54
CA LEU A 36 -0.59 -0.58 18.52
C LEU A 36 -1.86 -1.03 17.78
N LEU A 37 -1.73 -1.62 16.60
CA LEU A 37 -2.89 -2.09 15.84
C LEU A 37 -3.57 -3.30 16.49
N ASP A 38 -2.80 -4.17 17.14
CA ASP A 38 -3.34 -5.29 17.92
C ASP A 38 -4.14 -4.79 19.13
N TYR A 39 -3.67 -3.73 19.79
CA TYR A 39 -4.42 -3.07 20.85
C TYR A 39 -5.73 -2.47 20.32
N VAL A 40 -5.69 -1.75 19.20
CA VAL A 40 -6.90 -1.16 18.60
C VAL A 40 -7.91 -2.23 18.22
N GLU A 41 -7.48 -3.31 17.55
CA GLU A 41 -8.34 -4.43 17.16
C GLU A 41 -9.05 -5.07 18.36
N LYS A 42 -8.34 -5.21 19.50
CA LYS A 42 -8.89 -5.85 20.72
C LYS A 42 -9.76 -4.95 21.56
N ASN A 43 -9.53 -3.63 21.52
CA ASN A 43 -10.12 -2.71 22.49
C ASN A 43 -11.10 -1.69 21.88
N CYS A 44 -11.11 -1.51 20.56
CA CYS A 44 -11.97 -0.55 19.90
C CYS A 44 -13.12 -1.24 19.14
N ALA A 45 -14.27 -0.55 19.06
CA ALA A 45 -15.37 -0.99 18.21
C ALA A 45 -14.95 -1.00 16.73
N PRO A 46 -15.46 -1.96 15.92
CA PRO A 46 -15.19 -2.00 14.49
C PRO A 46 -15.78 -0.77 13.78
N ALA A 47 -15.28 -0.48 12.58
CA ALA A 47 -15.88 0.56 11.76
C ALA A 47 -17.29 0.17 11.30
N VAL A 48 -18.18 1.18 11.29
CA VAL A 48 -19.55 1.01 10.81
C VAL A 48 -19.85 2.16 9.86
N TYR A 49 -20.12 1.83 8.59
CA TYR A 49 -20.58 2.80 7.61
C TYR A 49 -22.09 2.97 7.70
N THR A 50 -22.53 4.12 8.20
CA THR A 50 -23.94 4.56 8.19
C THR A 50 -24.06 5.91 7.50
N PRO A 51 -25.28 6.32 7.08
CA PRO A 51 -25.47 7.67 6.54
C PRO A 51 -25.04 8.79 7.50
N GLN A 52 -25.04 8.54 8.81
CA GLN A 52 -24.67 9.50 9.85
C GLN A 52 -23.18 9.40 10.26
N ARG A 53 -22.52 8.29 9.96
CA ARG A 53 -21.11 8.02 10.31
C ARG A 53 -20.42 7.29 9.18
N LYS A 54 -19.58 8.00 8.45
CA LYS A 54 -18.87 7.49 7.29
C LYS A 54 -17.43 7.20 7.64
N TYR A 55 -16.92 6.11 7.08
CA TYR A 55 -15.52 5.75 7.08
C TYR A 55 -15.12 5.60 5.62
N VAL A 56 -14.12 6.37 5.17
CA VAL A 56 -13.60 6.31 3.81
C VAL A 56 -12.11 5.99 3.89
N CYS A 57 -11.72 4.84 3.36
CA CYS A 57 -10.35 4.35 3.45
C CYS A 57 -9.77 4.25 2.05
N ILE A 58 -8.73 5.05 1.80
CA ILE A 58 -8.14 5.19 0.47
C ILE A 58 -6.75 4.58 0.48
N ALA A 59 -6.54 3.61 -0.38
CA ALA A 59 -5.28 2.94 -0.61
C ALA A 59 -4.64 3.38 -1.93
N GLY A 60 -3.32 3.44 -1.96
CA GLY A 60 -2.54 3.68 -3.16
C GLY A 60 -1.99 2.36 -3.71
N ARG A 61 -1.99 2.23 -5.04
CA ARG A 61 -1.50 1.06 -5.76
C ARG A 61 -0.34 1.45 -6.68
N TYR A 62 0.79 1.80 -6.08
CA TYR A 62 1.95 2.35 -6.79
C TYR A 62 2.97 1.29 -7.20
N ILE A 63 3.31 0.37 -6.29
CA ILE A 63 4.35 -0.64 -6.53
C ILE A 63 3.95 -1.98 -5.92
N HIS A 64 4.15 -3.05 -6.69
CA HIS A 64 4.04 -4.42 -6.23
C HIS A 64 5.33 -4.79 -5.49
N GLY A 65 5.21 -5.21 -4.23
CA GLY A 65 6.32 -5.79 -3.51
C GLY A 65 6.73 -7.13 -4.12
N ALA A 66 7.88 -7.65 -3.71
CA ALA A 66 8.35 -8.94 -4.16
C ALA A 66 9.04 -9.74 -3.05
N THR A 67 9.00 -11.07 -3.19
CA THR A 67 9.81 -11.99 -2.39
C THR A 67 11.20 -12.15 -2.98
N LEU A 68 12.17 -12.61 -2.19
CA LEU A 68 13.43 -13.09 -2.76
C LEU A 68 13.12 -14.40 -3.49
N ALA A 69 13.33 -14.44 -4.81
CA ALA A 69 13.21 -15.68 -5.56
C ALA A 69 14.19 -16.71 -5.00
N GLY A 70 13.67 -17.76 -4.37
CA GLY A 70 14.50 -18.84 -3.85
C GLY A 70 15.02 -19.69 -5.00
N ASN A 71 16.27 -19.48 -5.41
CA ASN A 71 17.02 -20.53 -6.10
C ASN A 71 17.69 -21.41 -5.05
N SER A 72 17.20 -22.63 -4.88
CA SER A 72 18.07 -23.74 -4.50
C SER A 72 19.09 -23.92 -5.63
N ASP A 73 20.37 -23.79 -5.29
CA ASP A 73 21.56 -23.80 -6.16
C ASP A 73 21.74 -22.58 -7.08
N VAL A 74 22.73 -21.73 -6.75
CA VAL A 74 23.98 -21.53 -7.51
C VAL A 74 24.77 -20.37 -6.87
N THR A 75 26.05 -20.65 -6.65
CA THR A 75 27.13 -19.82 -6.11
C THR A 75 27.35 -18.49 -6.85
N SER A 76 27.69 -17.46 -6.06
CA SER A 76 28.46 -16.25 -6.40
C SER A 76 28.06 -15.44 -7.63
N GLY A 77 27.43 -14.28 -7.40
CA GLY A 77 27.46 -13.18 -8.37
C GLY A 77 26.22 -12.28 -8.39
N MET A 78 25.69 -11.86 -7.23
CA MET A 78 24.62 -10.86 -7.21
C MET A 78 25.22 -9.47 -7.49
N THR A 79 25.20 -9.02 -8.75
CA THR A 79 25.47 -7.62 -9.08
C THR A 79 24.15 -6.85 -9.08
N PRO A 80 23.97 -5.88 -8.17
CA PRO A 80 22.75 -5.09 -8.11
C PRO A 80 22.69 -4.12 -9.30
N THR A 81 21.67 -4.24 -10.16
CA THR A 81 21.34 -3.19 -11.13
C THR A 81 20.66 -2.05 -10.38
N ILE A 82 21.40 -0.96 -10.15
CA ILE A 82 20.84 0.29 -9.68
C ILE A 82 20.18 0.96 -10.89
N ASP A 83 18.87 0.75 -11.05
CA ASP A 83 18.10 1.54 -12.00
C ASP A 83 18.04 2.98 -11.49
N LYS A 84 18.90 3.83 -12.06
CA LYS A 84 18.72 5.27 -11.99
C LYS A 84 17.53 5.60 -12.87
N ASP A 85 16.44 5.99 -12.23
CA ASP A 85 15.22 6.47 -12.84
C ASP A 85 15.53 7.68 -13.74
N GLN A 86 15.66 7.43 -15.04
CA GLN A 86 15.55 8.44 -16.08
C GLN A 86 14.45 7.96 -17.01
N GLY A 87 13.35 8.71 -17.00
CA GLY A 87 12.20 8.43 -17.83
C GLY A 87 12.57 8.30 -19.31
N MET A 88 12.05 7.26 -19.94
CA MET A 88 11.82 7.25 -21.37
C MET A 88 10.65 6.33 -21.66
N ALA A 89 9.59 6.91 -22.24
CA ALA A 89 8.61 6.14 -22.99
C ALA A 89 9.32 5.54 -24.21
N GLU A 90 9.03 4.28 -24.55
CA GLU A 90 9.03 3.75 -25.92
C GLU A 90 8.59 2.27 -25.85
N SER A 91 7.42 1.94 -26.38
CA SER A 91 7.13 1.56 -27.77
C SER A 91 7.14 0.03 -27.95
N VAL A 92 6.05 -0.45 -28.52
CA VAL A 92 5.72 -1.86 -28.78
C VAL A 92 6.79 -2.52 -29.66
N PRO A 93 7.28 -3.73 -29.32
CA PRO A 93 7.73 -4.67 -30.32
C PRO A 93 6.78 -5.88 -30.40
N ASN A 94 6.32 -6.11 -31.61
CA ASN A 94 5.66 -7.33 -32.04
C ASN A 94 6.70 -8.47 -32.19
N VAL A 95 6.20 -9.70 -32.10
CA VAL A 95 6.79 -11.00 -32.50
C VAL A 95 7.42 -11.86 -31.40
N ASN A 96 6.60 -12.86 -31.00
CA ASN A 96 6.89 -14.26 -30.73
C ASN A 96 8.33 -14.65 -30.36
N ASN A 97 8.54 -14.98 -29.09
CA ASN A 97 9.33 -16.15 -28.69
C ASN A 97 8.97 -16.58 -27.26
N ASN A 98 8.66 -17.87 -27.10
CA ASN A 98 8.36 -18.53 -25.83
C ASN A 98 9.62 -18.62 -24.95
N LYS A 99 10.11 -17.47 -24.48
CA LYS A 99 11.16 -17.38 -23.47
C LYS A 99 10.47 -17.01 -22.17
N SER A 100 10.45 -17.94 -21.22
CA SER A 100 9.96 -17.67 -19.87
C SER A 100 10.61 -16.39 -19.38
N ILE A 101 9.79 -15.36 -19.16
CA ILE A 101 10.25 -14.09 -18.60
C ILE A 101 10.72 -14.43 -17.20
N SER A 102 12.03 -14.52 -17.00
CA SER A 102 12.62 -14.59 -15.67
C SER A 102 12.38 -13.23 -15.02
N LEU A 103 11.25 -13.12 -14.33
CA LEU A 103 10.82 -11.95 -13.56
C LEU A 103 11.67 -11.90 -12.28
N THR A 104 12.95 -11.58 -12.42
CA THR A 104 13.74 -11.21 -11.25
C THR A 104 13.17 -9.89 -10.72
N PRO A 105 12.66 -9.85 -9.49
CA PRO A 105 12.10 -8.63 -8.95
C PRO A 105 13.20 -7.57 -8.81
N THR A 106 12.87 -6.31 -9.11
CA THR A 106 13.80 -5.21 -8.87
C THR A 106 14.17 -5.17 -7.38
N LEU A 107 15.39 -4.74 -7.07
CA LEU A 107 15.82 -4.58 -5.66
C LEU A 107 14.87 -3.68 -4.88
N ARG A 108 14.32 -2.66 -5.55
CA ARG A 108 13.31 -1.77 -5.01
C ARG A 108 12.04 -2.53 -4.62
N ALA A 109 11.47 -3.35 -5.52
CA ALA A 109 10.29 -4.16 -5.22
C ALA A 109 10.55 -5.15 -4.07
N TYR A 110 11.75 -5.73 -4.01
CA TYR A 110 12.15 -6.59 -2.90
C TYR A 110 12.18 -5.84 -1.55
N PHE A 111 12.86 -4.70 -1.46
CA PHE A 111 12.94 -3.91 -0.22
C PHE A 111 11.56 -3.45 0.25
N ILE A 112 10.73 -2.98 -0.67
CA ILE A 112 9.35 -2.57 -0.37
C ILE A 112 8.50 -3.77 0.08
N GLY A 113 8.64 -4.91 -0.59
CA GLY A 113 7.97 -6.16 -0.19
C GLY A 113 8.36 -6.61 1.22
N GLN A 114 9.62 -6.45 1.63
CA GLN A 114 10.01 -6.73 3.01
C GLN A 114 9.29 -5.81 4.01
N GLY A 115 9.09 -4.54 3.68
CA GLY A 115 8.29 -3.60 4.48
C GLY A 115 6.83 -4.03 4.57
N TYR A 116 6.19 -4.35 3.45
CA TYR A 116 4.81 -4.84 3.42
C TYR A 116 4.64 -6.12 4.24
N LYS A 117 5.61 -7.03 4.17
CA LYS A 117 5.60 -8.25 4.98
C LYS A 117 5.52 -7.96 6.48
N GLN A 118 6.13 -6.88 6.96
CA GLN A 118 6.04 -6.51 8.38
C GLN A 118 4.66 -5.96 8.78
N LEU A 119 3.85 -5.51 7.82
CA LEU A 119 2.52 -4.94 8.03
C LEU A 119 1.39 -5.94 7.82
N CYS A 120 1.45 -6.76 6.77
CA CYS A 120 0.38 -7.70 6.41
C CYS A 120 0.82 -9.18 6.40
N GLY A 121 2.09 -9.46 6.70
CA GLY A 121 2.64 -10.82 6.64
C GLY A 121 3.04 -11.30 5.23
N GLN A 122 2.76 -10.51 4.19
CA GLN A 122 3.02 -10.87 2.79
C GLN A 122 3.91 -9.83 2.10
N ALA A 123 4.89 -10.29 1.33
CA ALA A 123 5.81 -9.41 0.60
C ALA A 123 5.36 -9.13 -0.84
N ASP A 124 4.64 -10.06 -1.46
CA ASP A 124 4.25 -10.04 -2.87
C ASP A 124 2.84 -9.47 -3.01
N VAL A 125 2.66 -8.21 -2.65
CA VAL A 125 1.38 -7.51 -2.65
C VAL A 125 1.53 -6.08 -3.17
N TRP A 126 0.44 -5.51 -3.68
CA TRP A 126 0.38 -4.10 -4.04
C TRP A 126 0.34 -3.18 -2.81
N GLY A 127 0.90 -1.98 -2.96
CA GLY A 127 0.74 -0.89 -2.00
C GLY A 127 1.27 0.43 -2.53
N ASP A 128 1.29 1.43 -1.65
CA ASP A 128 1.68 2.81 -1.97
C ASP A 128 3.18 3.09 -1.77
N GLY A 129 3.98 2.03 -1.55
CA GLY A 129 5.40 2.08 -1.23
C GLY A 129 5.70 2.09 0.26
N VAL A 130 4.68 2.18 1.13
CA VAL A 130 4.83 2.08 2.59
C VAL A 130 3.81 1.11 3.16
N VAL A 131 2.54 1.27 2.80
CA VAL A 131 1.42 0.49 3.31
C VAL A 131 0.84 -0.36 2.19
N PRO A 132 0.72 -1.69 2.40
CA PRO A 132 0.07 -2.56 1.42
C PRO A 132 -1.42 -2.24 1.34
N GLU A 133 -1.98 -2.34 0.13
CA GLU A 133 -3.36 -1.96 -0.18
C GLU A 133 -4.36 -2.62 0.77
N MET A 134 -4.20 -3.92 1.00
CA MET A 134 -5.04 -4.71 1.90
C MET A 134 -5.03 -4.22 3.36
N SER A 135 -3.93 -3.64 3.83
CA SER A 135 -3.85 -3.08 5.19
C SER A 135 -4.47 -1.69 5.26
N ALA A 136 -4.53 -0.95 4.15
CA ALA A 136 -5.11 0.38 4.08
C ALA A 136 -6.63 0.37 3.95
N HIS A 137 -7.23 -0.78 3.59
CA HIS A 137 -8.66 -1.00 3.61
C HIS A 137 -9.15 -1.45 4.99
N LEU A 138 -10.39 -1.08 5.31
CA LEU A 138 -11.05 -1.40 6.57
C LEU A 138 -12.43 -2.02 6.30
N GLU A 139 -12.72 -3.17 6.92
CA GLU A 139 -14.04 -3.76 6.84
C GLU A 139 -15.10 -2.82 7.43
N GLY A 140 -16.25 -2.72 6.77
CA GLY A 140 -17.30 -1.79 7.18
C GLY A 140 -17.04 -0.33 6.82
N ALA A 141 -16.01 -0.02 6.02
CA ALA A 141 -15.76 1.30 5.44
C ALA A 141 -16.02 1.33 3.91
N LEU A 142 -16.15 2.53 3.34
CA LEU A 142 -16.03 2.75 1.90
C LEU A 142 -14.54 2.67 1.52
N ASN A 143 -14.14 1.56 0.90
CA ASN A 143 -12.77 1.32 0.48
C ASN A 143 -12.56 1.73 -0.98
N MET A 144 -11.50 2.48 -1.23
CA MET A 144 -11.10 2.93 -2.57
C MET A 144 -9.62 2.66 -2.79
N SER A 145 -9.25 2.40 -4.04
CA SER A 145 -7.86 2.18 -4.43
C SER A 145 -7.50 3.04 -5.63
N LEU A 146 -6.35 3.70 -5.56
CA LEU A 146 -5.89 4.64 -6.57
C LEU A 146 -4.60 4.12 -7.21
N ASP A 147 -4.69 3.76 -8.50
CA ASP A 147 -3.55 3.28 -9.29
C ASP A 147 -2.46 4.33 -9.46
N GLY A 148 -1.21 3.89 -9.32
CA GLY A 148 -0.02 4.73 -9.46
C GLY A 148 0.23 5.70 -8.31
N VAL A 149 -0.61 5.71 -7.27
CA VAL A 149 -0.51 6.67 -6.16
C VAL A 149 0.39 6.16 -5.04
N CYS A 150 1.44 6.92 -4.74
CA CYS A 150 2.39 6.61 -3.68
C CYS A 150 2.04 7.29 -2.34
N HIS A 151 2.68 6.83 -1.27
CA HIS A 151 2.33 7.18 0.11
C HIS A 151 2.59 8.66 0.45
N SER A 152 3.75 9.18 0.05
CA SER A 152 4.35 10.39 0.62
C SER A 152 4.72 11.38 -0.47
N PRO A 153 4.68 12.69 -0.19
CA PRO A 153 5.19 13.71 -1.11
C PRO A 153 6.71 13.61 -1.34
N ILE A 154 7.42 12.83 -0.53
CA ILE A 154 8.88 12.73 -0.64
C ILE A 154 9.27 11.94 -1.90
N GLY A 155 9.85 12.67 -2.86
CA GLY A 155 10.23 12.12 -4.17
C GLY A 155 9.03 11.84 -5.06
N SER A 156 7.86 12.43 -4.78
CA SER A 156 6.72 12.44 -5.69
C SER A 156 6.87 13.53 -6.74
N ASP A 157 6.18 13.35 -7.86
CA ASP A 157 5.90 14.40 -8.83
C ASP A 157 4.48 14.21 -9.37
N ASP A 158 3.79 15.29 -9.71
CA ASP A 158 2.36 15.25 -10.06
C ASP A 158 2.05 14.46 -11.35
N ARG A 159 3.06 14.02 -12.10
CA ARG A 159 2.91 13.38 -13.42
C ARG A 159 3.23 11.89 -13.39
N MET A 160 4.43 11.51 -12.94
CA MET A 160 4.94 10.14 -13.03
C MET A 160 4.83 9.38 -11.69
N ARG A 161 4.91 10.10 -10.56
CA ARG A 161 4.81 9.50 -9.23
C ARG A 161 3.92 10.35 -8.32
N PRO A 162 2.62 10.43 -8.59
CA PRO A 162 1.73 11.23 -7.76
C PRO A 162 1.57 10.58 -6.38
N TRP A 163 1.41 11.40 -5.35
CA TRP A 163 0.98 11.01 -4.01
C TRP A 163 -0.45 11.48 -3.75
N TYR A 164 -1.06 11.09 -2.62
CA TYR A 164 -2.48 11.39 -2.33
C TYR A 164 -2.85 12.88 -2.42
N GLY A 165 -1.92 13.79 -2.13
CA GLY A 165 -2.13 15.24 -2.20
C GLY A 165 -1.82 15.90 -3.56
N SER A 166 -1.39 15.14 -4.57
CA SER A 166 -1.14 15.68 -5.93
C SER A 166 -2.45 16.20 -6.52
N PRO A 167 -2.49 17.32 -7.27
CA PRO A 167 -3.75 17.92 -7.74
C PRO A 167 -4.67 16.93 -8.47
N SER A 168 -4.10 16.12 -9.39
CA SER A 168 -4.84 15.11 -10.16
C SER A 168 -5.37 13.94 -9.32
N VAL A 169 -4.81 13.72 -8.14
CA VAL A 169 -5.23 12.67 -7.20
C VAL A 169 -6.21 13.23 -6.18
N LEU A 170 -5.97 14.45 -5.71
CA LEU A 170 -6.83 15.17 -4.77
C LEU A 170 -8.28 15.25 -5.29
N GLU A 171 -8.45 15.60 -6.56
CA GLU A 171 -9.78 15.66 -7.20
C GLU A 171 -10.55 14.34 -7.12
N LYS A 172 -9.85 13.20 -7.08
CA LYS A 172 -10.46 11.87 -7.03
C LYS A 172 -11.10 11.54 -5.69
N TRP A 173 -10.75 12.24 -4.60
CA TRP A 173 -11.22 11.87 -3.26
C TRP A 173 -11.68 13.03 -2.38
N VAL A 174 -11.25 14.27 -2.66
CA VAL A 174 -11.58 15.44 -1.82
C VAL A 174 -13.09 15.69 -1.70
N HIS A 175 -13.87 15.27 -2.70
CA HIS A 175 -15.32 15.40 -2.69
C HIS A 175 -15.99 14.61 -1.54
N HIS A 176 -15.34 13.56 -1.02
CA HIS A 176 -15.80 12.85 0.17
C HIS A 176 -15.69 13.70 1.45
N LEU A 177 -14.72 14.62 1.53
CA LEU A 177 -14.60 15.55 2.66
C LEU A 177 -15.62 16.69 2.58
N LEU A 178 -15.94 17.14 1.37
CA LEU A 178 -16.79 18.31 1.14
C LEU A 178 -18.29 17.98 1.19
N ASN A 179 -18.65 16.72 0.95
CA ASN A 179 -20.03 16.22 1.04
C ASN A 179 -20.11 15.00 1.99
N PRO A 180 -19.78 15.19 3.28
CA PRO A 180 -19.67 14.11 4.25
C PRO A 180 -21.02 13.56 4.69
#